data_AF-A0A6J8CDI7-F1
#
_entry.id   AF-A0A6J8CDI7-F1
#
_cell.length_a   1.000
_cell.length_b   1.000
_cell.length_c   1.000
_cell.angle_alpha   90.00
_cell.angle_beta   90.00
_cell.angle_gamma   90.00
#
_symmetry.space_group_name_H-M   'P 1'
#
loop_
_entity.id
_entity.type
_entity.pdbx_description
1 polymer ?
#
loop_
_entity_poly.entity_id
_entity_poly.type
_entity_poly.pdbx_seq_one_letter_code
_entity_poly.pdbx_strand_id
1 'polypeptide(L)'
;MMESNAGNQNMEEDIVELLTKIDHRLSVIEERTDNIESIDRKLSELTSEVTSIEKEVDNVKKRTNTLEKDAGEFKKKLTEAKRDINEMKDACNAANKVNVGIEEKPEEDTKIIIQNFISNELSIKKDIQFGNIHRFGRADKNKGKPRLIVAKFVYFADLRKVLEAGPKLKEKPQFGMNLQFPIEIEERRRKLYPVMKEAKRNGKRVSLIRDKLIIEGKVYNSKNITEESQAPPKEKNDTVDLCRYTGVYIVNGRIGDNIAGKLTSKHAATVDYFLATSDLLNIISNSDVLYFSNLFSDAHCPLDITININTTTCTCNACNPRTDIQPKEQIKKWNLAKADEFNEYLDLAKIETIDNTLDLLTDDHVNLNNINNTVKDIGDIFVNAEKHTFGAYNPQKSDKRTYNAQKGKSNKSWFDNECRQKRKKTRRTQRLYRLFEMPLVCLQLNTVSNCDCATKGLFDYDSSFWKRSSNLDEPIVCAELRL
;
A
#
# COMPACT_ATOMS: atom_id res chain seq x y z
N MET A 1 23.50 -88.32 -73.28
CA MET A 1 22.16 -88.28 -72.63
C MET A 1 22.20 -87.95 -71.14
N MET A 2 23.34 -88.03 -70.43
CA MET A 2 23.40 -87.71 -68.98
C MET A 2 23.78 -86.25 -68.64
N GLU A 3 24.46 -85.50 -69.51
CA GLU A 3 24.83 -84.10 -69.23
C GLU A 3 23.67 -83.10 -69.40
N SER A 4 22.63 -83.45 -70.17
CA SER A 4 21.45 -82.61 -70.40
C SER A 4 20.45 -82.58 -69.25
N ASN A 5 20.56 -83.50 -68.28
CA ASN A 5 19.59 -83.63 -67.17
C ASN A 5 20.01 -82.81 -65.93
N ALA A 6 21.33 -82.68 -65.68
CA ALA A 6 21.85 -81.92 -64.54
C ALA A 6 21.69 -80.39 -64.73
N GLY A 7 21.82 -79.88 -65.96
CA GLY A 7 21.56 -78.47 -66.25
C GLY A 7 20.09 -78.07 -66.11
N ASN A 8 19.17 -79.02 -66.29
CA ASN A 8 17.73 -78.78 -66.13
C ASN A 8 17.30 -78.81 -64.66
N GLN A 9 17.93 -79.66 -63.84
CA GLN A 9 17.71 -79.70 -62.38
C GLN A 9 18.24 -78.45 -61.66
N ASN A 10 19.42 -77.94 -62.03
CA ASN A 10 19.94 -76.69 -61.45
C ASN A 10 19.06 -75.48 -61.80
N MET A 11 18.49 -75.44 -63.02
CA MET A 11 17.59 -74.36 -63.44
C MET A 11 16.25 -74.40 -62.68
N GLU A 12 15.72 -75.59 -62.40
CA GLU A 12 14.51 -75.75 -61.59
C GLU A 12 14.73 -75.30 -60.13
N GLU A 13 15.89 -75.63 -59.53
CA GLU A 13 16.24 -75.17 -58.18
C GLU A 13 16.37 -73.65 -58.09
N ASP A 14 17.04 -73.01 -59.06
CA ASP A 14 17.16 -71.55 -59.14
C ASP A 14 15.79 -70.84 -59.29
N ILE A 15 14.87 -71.43 -60.06
CA ILE A 15 13.50 -70.91 -60.22
C ILE A 15 12.72 -71.02 -58.90
N VAL A 16 12.83 -72.14 -58.19
CA VAL A 16 12.16 -72.31 -56.89
C VAL A 16 12.72 -71.33 -55.87
N GLU A 17 14.04 -71.12 -55.83
CA GLU A 17 14.64 -70.11 -54.95
C GLU A 17 14.14 -68.70 -55.27
N LEU A 18 14.03 -68.34 -56.55
CA LEU A 18 13.46 -67.04 -56.97
C LEU A 18 11.98 -66.90 -56.57
N LEU A 19 11.17 -67.95 -56.72
CA LEU A 19 9.77 -67.94 -56.32
C LEU A 19 9.61 -67.74 -54.82
N THR A 20 10.42 -68.40 -53.98
CA THR A 20 10.39 -68.18 -52.53
C THR A 20 10.78 -66.75 -52.12
N LYS A 21 11.77 -66.16 -52.81
CA LYS A 21 12.14 -64.75 -52.60
C LYS A 21 11.03 -63.78 -53.02
N ILE A 22 10.31 -64.08 -54.10
CA ILE A 22 9.16 -63.28 -54.54
C ILE A 22 8.02 -63.38 -53.52
N ASP A 23 7.71 -64.58 -53.04
CA ASP A 23 6.64 -64.83 -52.07
C ASP A 23 6.91 -64.11 -50.74
N HIS A 24 8.16 -64.17 -50.25
CA HIS A 24 8.57 -63.41 -49.08
C HIS A 24 8.42 -61.89 -49.28
N ARG A 25 8.80 -61.38 -50.46
CA ARG A 25 8.62 -59.95 -50.78
C ARG A 25 7.16 -59.56 -50.90
N LEU A 26 6.29 -60.43 -51.41
CA LEU A 26 4.85 -60.19 -51.47
C LEU A 26 4.26 -60.09 -50.07
N SER A 27 4.62 -61.00 -49.16
CA SER A 27 4.19 -60.95 -47.77
C SER A 27 4.60 -59.64 -47.07
N VAL A 28 5.82 -59.17 -47.29
CA VAL A 28 6.28 -57.88 -46.73
C VAL A 28 5.52 -56.68 -47.36
N ILE A 29 5.12 -56.76 -48.62
CA ILE A 29 4.33 -55.71 -49.28
C ILE A 29 2.91 -55.66 -48.72
N GLU A 30 2.29 -56.81 -48.46
CA GLU A 30 0.97 -56.90 -47.84
C GLU A 30 0.97 -56.25 -46.45
N GLU A 31 1.93 -56.60 -45.59
CA GLU A 31 2.08 -55.99 -44.26
C GLU A 31 2.28 -54.47 -44.34
N ARG A 32 3.06 -53.99 -45.30
CA ARG A 32 3.24 -52.54 -45.51
C ARG A 32 1.97 -51.87 -46.00
N THR A 33 1.17 -52.53 -46.82
CA THR A 33 -0.11 -52.01 -47.31
C THR A 33 -1.09 -51.81 -46.16
N ASP A 34 -1.21 -52.78 -45.25
CA ASP A 34 -2.07 -52.68 -44.06
C ASP A 34 -1.64 -51.52 -43.14
N ASN A 35 -0.33 -51.34 -42.98
CA ASN A 35 0.21 -50.22 -42.20
C ASN A 35 -0.11 -48.86 -42.86
N ILE A 36 -0.05 -48.77 -44.19
CA ILE A 36 -0.43 -47.56 -44.93
C ILE A 36 -1.90 -47.24 -44.74
N GLU A 37 -2.80 -48.24 -44.82
CA GLU A 37 -4.23 -48.02 -44.57
C GLU A 37 -4.52 -47.53 -43.14
N SER A 38 -3.78 -48.06 -42.15
CA SER A 38 -3.87 -47.60 -40.76
C SER A 38 -3.43 -46.15 -40.60
N ILE A 39 -2.35 -45.75 -41.28
CA ILE A 39 -1.86 -44.37 -41.29
C ILE A 39 -2.87 -43.44 -41.96
N ASP A 40 -3.47 -43.84 -43.08
CA ASP A 40 -4.48 -43.03 -43.79
C ASP A 40 -5.72 -42.75 -42.92
N ARG A 41 -6.16 -43.73 -42.12
CA ARG A 41 -7.26 -43.51 -41.16
C ARG A 41 -6.91 -42.46 -40.11
N LYS A 42 -5.71 -42.55 -39.53
CA LYS A 42 -5.21 -41.57 -38.54
C LYS A 42 -5.05 -40.18 -39.17
N LEU A 43 -4.58 -40.10 -40.42
CA LEU A 43 -4.47 -38.84 -41.15
C LEU A 43 -5.84 -38.20 -41.39
N SER A 44 -6.86 -38.99 -41.73
CA SER A 44 -8.23 -38.50 -41.90
C SER A 44 -8.81 -37.93 -40.59
N GLU A 45 -8.58 -38.63 -39.47
CA GLU A 45 -9.00 -38.19 -38.14
C GLU A 45 -8.32 -36.87 -37.73
N LEU A 46 -6.98 -36.80 -37.84
CA LEU A 46 -6.22 -35.57 -37.58
C LEU A 46 -6.67 -34.41 -38.47
N THR A 47 -6.98 -34.68 -39.74
CA THR A 47 -7.49 -33.65 -40.67
C THR A 47 -8.82 -33.10 -40.16
N SER A 48 -9.71 -33.96 -39.65
CA SER A 48 -11.00 -33.52 -39.10
C SER A 48 -10.82 -32.66 -37.84
N GLU A 49 -9.90 -33.02 -36.95
CA GLU A 49 -9.59 -32.24 -35.74
C GLU A 49 -9.02 -30.87 -36.09
N VAL A 50 -8.07 -30.79 -37.03
CA VAL A 50 -7.50 -29.53 -37.49
C VAL A 50 -8.58 -28.60 -38.02
N THR A 51 -9.52 -29.10 -38.84
CA THR A 51 -10.62 -28.26 -39.34
C THR A 51 -11.58 -27.78 -38.23
N SER A 52 -11.70 -28.53 -37.13
CA SER A 52 -12.48 -28.12 -35.96
C SER A 52 -11.76 -27.01 -35.21
N ILE A 53 -10.46 -27.16 -34.96
CA ILE A 53 -9.63 -26.16 -34.29
C ILE A 53 -9.61 -24.85 -35.09
N GLU A 54 -9.50 -24.91 -36.43
CA GLU A 54 -9.55 -23.72 -37.29
C GLU A 54 -10.85 -22.91 -37.08
N LYS A 55 -12.00 -23.58 -36.95
CA LYS A 55 -13.29 -22.93 -36.67
C LYS A 55 -13.32 -22.28 -35.29
N GLU A 56 -12.74 -22.93 -34.29
CA GLU A 56 -12.65 -22.36 -32.94
C GLU A 56 -11.74 -21.13 -32.91
N VAL A 57 -10.59 -21.17 -33.59
CA VAL A 57 -9.68 -20.04 -33.73
C VAL A 57 -10.38 -18.85 -34.39
N ASP A 58 -11.15 -19.08 -35.45
CA ASP A 58 -11.95 -18.03 -36.11
C ASP A 58 -13.00 -17.42 -35.17
N ASN A 59 -13.67 -18.23 -34.35
CA ASN A 59 -14.62 -17.75 -33.36
C ASN A 59 -13.95 -16.94 -32.25
N VAL A 60 -12.80 -17.38 -31.75
CA VAL A 60 -12.00 -16.64 -30.76
C VAL A 60 -11.57 -15.30 -31.34
N LYS A 61 -11.07 -15.27 -32.58
CA LYS A 61 -10.65 -14.05 -33.27
C LYS A 61 -11.78 -13.02 -33.39
N LYS A 62 -13.01 -13.47 -33.71
CA LYS A 62 -14.19 -12.60 -33.74
C LYS A 62 -14.50 -11.99 -32.36
N ARG A 63 -14.43 -12.79 -31.30
CA ARG A 63 -14.66 -12.32 -29.92
C ARG A 63 -13.61 -11.30 -29.47
N THR A 64 -12.35 -11.54 -29.78
CA THR A 64 -11.24 -10.60 -29.47
C THR A 64 -11.46 -9.24 -30.13
N ASN A 65 -11.82 -9.22 -31.41
CA ASN A 65 -12.11 -7.97 -32.12
C ASN A 65 -13.27 -7.17 -31.52
N THR A 66 -14.32 -7.85 -31.02
CA THR A 66 -15.43 -7.18 -30.33
C THR A 66 -14.98 -6.59 -28.99
N LEU A 67 -14.23 -7.36 -28.19
CA LEU A 67 -13.71 -6.89 -26.91
C LEU A 67 -12.78 -5.69 -27.05
N GLU A 68 -11.97 -5.64 -28.11
CA GLU A 68 -11.11 -4.48 -28.40
C GLU A 68 -11.92 -3.21 -28.70
N LYS A 69 -13.04 -3.34 -29.43
CA LYS A 69 -13.95 -2.22 -29.68
C LYS A 69 -14.58 -1.71 -28.38
N ASP A 70 -15.10 -2.61 -27.55
CA ASP A 70 -15.72 -2.28 -26.27
C ASP A 70 -14.71 -1.60 -25.33
N ALA A 71 -13.48 -2.12 -25.25
CA ALA A 71 -12.40 -1.50 -24.49
C ALA A 71 -12.09 -0.07 -24.97
N GLY A 72 -12.12 0.16 -26.30
CA GLY A 72 -11.98 1.48 -26.89
C GLY A 72 -13.10 2.45 -26.48
N GLU A 73 -14.35 1.98 -26.46
CA GLU A 73 -15.50 2.78 -26.00
C GLU A 73 -15.44 3.10 -24.51
N PHE A 74 -15.11 2.11 -23.67
CA PHE A 74 -14.94 2.31 -22.23
C PHE A 74 -13.83 3.32 -21.93
N LYS A 75 -12.74 3.29 -22.70
CA LYS A 75 -11.65 4.28 -22.56
C LYS A 75 -12.13 5.71 -22.85
N LYS A 76 -12.97 5.91 -23.88
CA LYS A 76 -13.57 7.22 -24.20
C LYS A 76 -14.49 7.70 -23.06
N LYS A 77 -15.43 6.84 -22.61
CA LYS A 77 -16.32 7.15 -21.49
C LYS A 77 -15.54 7.48 -20.21
N LEU A 78 -14.43 6.78 -19.95
CA LEU A 78 -13.58 7.07 -18.80
C LEU A 78 -12.91 8.44 -18.90
N THR A 79 -12.47 8.85 -20.08
CA THR A 79 -11.90 10.20 -20.27
C THR A 79 -12.93 11.31 -20.10
N GLU A 80 -14.16 11.08 -20.58
CA GLU A 80 -15.29 12.02 -20.42
C GLU A 80 -15.69 12.13 -18.94
N ALA A 81 -15.89 11.01 -18.25
CA ALA A 81 -16.22 11.00 -16.83
C ALA A 81 -15.12 11.67 -15.98
N LYS A 82 -13.84 11.48 -16.30
CA LYS A 82 -12.73 12.18 -15.64
C LYS A 82 -12.78 13.69 -15.86
N ARG A 83 -13.15 14.13 -17.06
CA ARG A 83 -13.34 15.56 -17.36
C ARG A 83 -14.50 16.12 -16.55
N ASP A 84 -15.64 15.45 -16.53
CA ASP A 84 -16.83 15.90 -15.81
C ASP A 84 -16.59 15.93 -14.28
N ILE A 85 -15.90 14.93 -13.72
CA ILE A 85 -15.47 14.94 -12.31
C ILE A 85 -14.57 16.15 -12.04
N ASN A 86 -13.64 16.48 -12.94
CA ASN A 86 -12.78 17.65 -12.76
C ASN A 86 -13.59 18.95 -12.87
N GLU A 87 -14.54 19.06 -13.79
CA GLU A 87 -15.44 20.22 -13.92
C GLU A 87 -16.33 20.37 -12.66
N MET A 88 -16.89 19.28 -12.14
CA MET A 88 -17.66 19.27 -10.89
C MET A 88 -16.80 19.60 -9.67
N LYS A 89 -15.59 19.03 -9.57
CA LYS A 89 -14.62 19.39 -8.54
C LYS A 89 -14.23 20.85 -8.65
N ASP A 90 -14.08 21.36 -9.85
CA ASP A 90 -13.74 22.75 -10.10
C ASP A 90 -14.89 23.70 -9.73
N ALA A 91 -16.14 23.28 -9.88
CA ALA A 91 -17.33 24.00 -9.43
C ALA A 91 -17.52 23.93 -7.90
N CYS A 92 -17.30 22.76 -7.28
CA CYS A 92 -17.37 22.58 -5.83
C CYS A 92 -16.18 23.22 -5.09
N ASN A 93 -14.99 23.16 -5.69
CA ASN A 93 -13.74 23.71 -5.16
C ASN A 93 -13.45 25.14 -5.63
N ALA A 94 -14.32 25.74 -6.44
CA ALA A 94 -14.67 27.15 -6.28
C ALA A 94 -15.39 27.38 -4.93
N ALA A 95 -14.96 26.63 -3.90
CA ALA A 95 -15.32 26.77 -2.53
C ALA A 95 -14.97 28.19 -2.19
N ASN A 96 -15.99 28.90 -1.72
CA ASN A 96 -15.94 30.29 -1.37
C ASN A 96 -14.96 30.55 -0.21
N LYS A 97 -13.68 30.20 -0.31
CA LYS A 97 -12.74 30.15 0.79
C LYS A 97 -11.57 31.06 0.51
N VAL A 98 -11.27 31.89 1.49
CA VAL A 98 -10.16 32.83 1.44
C VAL A 98 -9.27 32.58 2.64
N ASN A 99 -7.97 32.53 2.36
CA ASN A 99 -6.92 32.55 3.35
C ASN A 99 -6.54 34.01 3.62
N VAL A 100 -6.67 34.45 4.87
CA VAL A 100 -6.27 35.78 5.32
C VAL A 100 -5.17 35.68 6.36
N GLY A 101 -4.05 36.37 6.14
CA GLY A 101 -2.99 36.53 7.12
C GLY A 101 -3.32 37.67 8.08
N ILE A 102 -3.68 37.34 9.32
CA ILE A 102 -3.93 38.29 10.42
C ILE A 102 -3.15 37.79 11.64
N GLU A 103 -2.68 38.68 12.51
CA GLU A 103 -2.02 38.29 13.76
C GLU A 103 -2.93 37.42 14.65
N GLU A 104 -2.35 36.48 15.38
CA GLU A 104 -3.05 35.50 16.20
C GLU A 104 -3.08 35.94 17.67
N LYS A 105 -4.28 35.97 18.26
CA LYS A 105 -4.48 36.26 19.67
C LYS A 105 -4.99 35.02 20.42
N PRO A 106 -4.62 34.82 21.70
CA PRO A 106 -5.23 33.79 22.54
C PRO A 106 -6.75 33.99 22.61
N GLU A 107 -7.51 32.89 22.55
CA GLU A 107 -8.98 32.87 22.71
C GLU A 107 -9.73 33.85 21.80
N GLU A 108 -9.29 33.95 20.55
CA GLU A 108 -9.90 34.86 19.58
C GLU A 108 -11.18 34.32 18.94
N ASP A 109 -12.13 35.24 18.68
CA ASP A 109 -13.23 34.97 17.77
C ASP A 109 -12.82 35.35 16.33
N THR A 110 -12.48 34.31 15.56
CA THR A 110 -12.09 34.46 14.15
C THR A 110 -13.16 35.11 13.28
N LYS A 111 -14.45 34.97 13.63
CA LYS A 111 -15.56 35.57 12.87
C LYS A 111 -15.55 37.09 13.02
N ILE A 112 -15.45 37.58 14.26
CA ILE A 112 -15.38 39.02 14.55
C ILE A 112 -14.13 39.63 13.89
N ILE A 113 -12.99 38.93 13.98
CA ILE A 113 -11.74 39.39 13.36
C ILE A 113 -11.91 39.57 11.85
N ILE A 114 -12.49 38.59 11.15
CA ILE A 114 -12.70 38.66 9.70
C ILE A 114 -13.72 39.75 9.33
N GLN A 115 -14.81 39.90 10.09
CA GLN A 115 -15.79 40.95 9.86
C GLN A 115 -15.19 42.35 10.03
N ASN A 116 -14.38 42.55 11.08
CA ASN A 116 -13.67 43.80 11.31
C ASN A 116 -12.64 44.06 10.21
N PHE A 117 -11.88 43.04 9.80
CA PHE A 117 -10.93 43.14 8.71
C PHE A 117 -11.61 43.59 7.40
N ILE A 118 -12.73 42.96 7.02
CA ILE A 118 -13.47 43.31 5.79
C ILE A 118 -14.05 44.73 5.88
N SER A 119 -14.59 45.11 7.04
CA SER A 119 -15.18 46.44 7.25
C SER A 119 -14.12 47.54 7.22
N ASN A 120 -13.02 47.35 7.94
CA ASN A 120 -12.00 48.39 8.18
C ASN A 120 -10.95 48.43 7.06
N GLU A 121 -10.44 47.27 6.66
CA GLU A 121 -9.32 47.20 5.71
C GLU A 121 -9.80 47.23 4.25
N LEU A 122 -10.96 46.65 3.95
CA LEU A 122 -11.52 46.62 2.59
C LEU A 122 -12.61 47.67 2.35
N SER A 123 -13.07 48.35 3.40
CA SER A 123 -14.15 49.36 3.37
C SER A 123 -15.49 48.79 2.88
N ILE A 124 -15.77 47.51 3.14
CA ILE A 124 -17.03 46.86 2.73
C ILE A 124 -17.98 46.87 3.93
N LYS A 125 -18.89 47.86 3.98
CA LYS A 125 -19.92 47.99 5.01
C LYS A 125 -21.16 47.13 4.69
N LYS A 126 -20.94 45.86 4.37
CA LYS A 126 -22.01 44.88 4.12
C LYS A 126 -21.92 43.78 5.16
N ASP A 127 -23.06 43.36 5.71
CA ASP A 127 -23.10 42.14 6.51
C ASP A 127 -22.93 40.92 5.60
N ILE A 128 -21.80 40.24 5.74
CA ILE A 128 -21.44 39.08 4.94
C ILE A 128 -21.71 37.82 5.75
N GLN A 129 -22.45 36.91 5.15
CA GLN A 129 -22.75 35.60 5.72
C GLN A 129 -21.60 34.63 5.46
N PHE A 130 -21.10 34.05 6.55
CA PHE A 130 -20.05 33.04 6.52
C PHE A 130 -20.58 31.69 6.97
N GLY A 131 -20.04 30.62 6.38
CA GLY A 131 -20.10 29.29 6.95
C GLY A 131 -18.99 29.14 8.00
N ASN A 132 -18.14 28.12 7.84
CA ASN A 132 -17.06 27.87 8.79
C ASN A 132 -15.91 28.88 8.61
N ILE A 133 -15.49 29.49 9.73
CA ILE A 133 -14.29 30.33 9.85
C ILE A 133 -13.41 29.72 10.94
N HIS A 134 -12.13 29.53 10.65
CA HIS A 134 -11.18 28.98 11.62
C HIS A 134 -9.73 29.30 11.23
N ARG A 135 -8.82 29.22 12.20
CA ARG A 135 -7.37 29.21 11.93
C ARG A 135 -6.95 27.89 11.28
N PHE A 136 -6.16 27.98 10.22
CA PHE A 136 -5.66 26.84 9.46
C PHE A 136 -4.35 26.31 10.03
N GLY A 137 -4.31 25.01 10.33
CA GLY A 137 -3.14 24.30 10.84
C GLY A 137 -2.96 24.35 12.36
N ARG A 138 -1.95 23.62 12.86
CA ARG A 138 -1.57 23.55 14.28
C ARG A 138 -0.78 24.80 14.68
N ALA A 139 -1.00 25.30 15.89
CA ALA A 139 -0.24 26.43 16.44
C ALA A 139 1.24 26.02 16.60
N ASP A 140 2.14 26.72 15.91
CA ASP A 140 3.57 26.49 15.96
C ASP A 140 4.22 27.63 16.75
N LYS A 141 4.44 27.40 18.06
CA LYS A 141 5.02 28.39 18.97
C LYS A 141 6.42 28.84 18.56
N ASN A 142 7.10 28.09 17.69
CA ASN A 142 8.51 28.30 17.34
C ASN A 142 8.71 29.08 16.05
N LYS A 143 7.68 29.25 15.19
CA LYS A 143 7.84 29.85 13.85
C LYS A 143 7.59 31.35 13.76
N GLY A 144 7.08 31.99 14.83
CA GLY A 144 6.85 33.44 14.88
C GLY A 144 5.89 34.01 13.81
N LYS A 145 5.27 33.16 12.97
CA LYS A 145 4.34 33.55 11.92
C LYS A 145 2.92 33.14 12.31
N PRO A 146 1.94 34.05 12.23
CA PRO A 146 0.56 33.73 12.58
C PRO A 146 -0.04 32.73 11.60
N ARG A 147 -0.96 31.88 12.09
CA ARG A 147 -1.71 30.96 11.23
C ARG A 147 -2.69 31.73 10.35
N LEU A 148 -2.90 31.27 9.11
CA LEU A 148 -3.89 31.87 8.21
C LEU A 148 -5.30 31.61 8.74
N ILE A 149 -6.21 32.57 8.60
CA ILE A 149 -7.64 32.35 8.82
C ILE A 149 -8.26 31.88 7.49
N VAL A 150 -8.96 30.76 7.52
CA VAL A 150 -9.79 30.28 6.40
C VAL A 150 -11.21 30.72 6.66
N ALA A 151 -11.76 31.57 5.79
CA ALA A 151 -13.15 32.01 5.86
C ALA A 151 -13.95 31.45 4.67
N LYS A 152 -14.99 30.65 4.94
CA LYS A 152 -15.94 30.17 3.92
C LYS A 152 -17.11 31.16 3.78
N PHE A 153 -17.29 31.79 2.64
CA PHE A 153 -18.46 32.63 2.34
C PHE A 153 -19.64 31.75 1.92
N VAL A 154 -20.84 32.10 2.35
CA VAL A 154 -22.06 31.42 1.90
C VAL A 154 -22.34 31.78 0.44
N TYR A 155 -22.20 33.05 0.08
CA TYR A 155 -22.50 33.58 -1.25
C TYR A 155 -21.24 33.91 -2.04
N PHE A 156 -21.14 33.38 -3.27
CA PHE A 156 -20.02 33.65 -4.17
C PHE A 156 -19.92 35.14 -4.55
N ALA A 157 -21.05 35.85 -4.63
CA ALA A 157 -21.09 37.28 -4.92
C ALA A 157 -20.34 38.11 -3.86
N ASP A 158 -20.42 37.71 -2.59
CA ASP A 158 -19.73 38.41 -1.49
C ASP A 158 -18.24 38.15 -1.50
N LEU A 159 -17.85 36.89 -1.77
CA LEU A 159 -16.46 36.56 -2.01
C LEU A 159 -15.87 37.40 -3.16
N ARG A 160 -16.58 37.50 -4.29
CA ARG A 160 -16.11 38.27 -5.45
C ARG A 160 -15.85 39.73 -5.08
N LYS A 161 -16.77 40.37 -4.37
CA LYS A 161 -16.61 41.75 -3.88
C LYS A 161 -15.39 41.91 -2.95
N VAL A 162 -15.17 40.96 -2.06
CA VAL A 162 -13.99 40.96 -1.16
C VAL A 162 -12.69 40.83 -1.95
N LEU A 163 -12.65 39.97 -2.97
CA LEU A 163 -11.47 39.79 -3.82
C LEU A 163 -11.19 41.01 -4.72
N GLU A 164 -12.24 41.65 -5.25
CA GLU A 164 -12.14 42.89 -6.03
C GLU A 164 -11.60 44.06 -5.20
N ALA A 165 -11.85 44.08 -3.89
CA ALA A 165 -11.27 45.04 -2.97
C ALA A 165 -9.82 44.71 -2.56
N GLY A 166 -9.32 43.50 -2.87
CA GLY A 166 -7.97 43.03 -2.54
C GLY A 166 -6.80 43.95 -2.94
N PRO A 167 -6.83 44.67 -4.08
CA PRO A 167 -5.78 45.63 -4.44
C PRO A 167 -5.52 46.71 -3.38
N LYS A 168 -6.50 47.05 -2.53
CA LYS A 168 -6.33 47.99 -1.41
C LYS A 168 -5.33 47.49 -0.36
N LEU A 169 -5.07 46.18 -0.31
CA LEU A 169 -4.11 45.58 0.61
C LEU A 169 -2.67 45.66 0.11
N LYS A 170 -2.41 46.08 -1.14
CA LYS A 170 -1.04 46.18 -1.67
C LYS A 170 -0.15 47.13 -0.86
N GLU A 171 -0.74 48.16 -0.29
CA GLU A 171 -0.05 49.15 0.55
C GLU A 171 0.13 48.68 2.01
N LYS A 172 -0.46 47.53 2.37
CA LYS A 172 -0.51 46.99 3.73
C LYS A 172 0.16 45.61 3.79
N PRO A 173 1.50 45.54 3.84
CA PRO A 173 2.26 44.28 3.74
C PRO A 173 1.98 43.29 4.88
N GLN A 174 1.40 43.73 5.99
CA GLN A 174 0.97 42.89 7.11
C GLN A 174 -0.18 41.95 6.76
N PHE A 175 -0.96 42.26 5.71
CA PHE A 175 -2.12 41.47 5.31
C PHE A 175 -1.87 40.75 3.99
N GLY A 176 -2.16 39.45 3.98
CA GLY A 176 -2.16 38.64 2.78
C GLY A 176 -3.52 38.01 2.58
N MET A 177 -4.11 38.16 1.39
CA MET A 177 -5.40 37.54 1.05
C MET A 177 -5.26 36.70 -0.22
N ASN A 178 -5.57 35.40 -0.13
CA ASN A 178 -5.52 34.51 -1.29
C ASN A 178 -6.73 33.57 -1.31
N LEU A 179 -7.24 33.32 -2.52
CA LEU A 179 -8.19 32.22 -2.76
C LEU A 179 -7.55 30.88 -2.39
N GLN A 180 -8.31 30.03 -1.71
CA GLN A 180 -7.89 28.66 -1.44
C GLN A 180 -8.23 27.77 -2.64
N PHE A 181 -7.26 26.99 -3.10
CA PHE A 181 -7.44 26.05 -4.21
C PHE A 181 -7.23 24.61 -3.73
N PRO A 182 -7.77 23.61 -4.43
CA PRO A 182 -7.39 22.21 -4.26
C PRO A 182 -5.88 22.03 -4.35
N ILE A 183 -5.38 21.02 -3.63
CA ILE A 183 -3.94 20.74 -3.55
C ILE A 183 -3.33 20.52 -4.94
N GLU A 184 -4.07 19.89 -5.85
CA GLU A 184 -3.63 19.64 -7.22
C GLU A 184 -3.43 20.93 -8.02
N ILE A 185 -4.28 21.94 -7.78
CA ILE A 185 -4.14 23.27 -8.40
C ILE A 185 -2.98 24.03 -7.77
N GLU A 186 -2.84 23.99 -6.44
CA GLU A 186 -1.72 24.63 -5.74
C GLU A 186 -0.37 24.05 -6.18
N GLU A 187 -0.28 22.74 -6.38
CA GLU A 187 0.92 22.07 -6.89
C GLU A 187 1.26 22.51 -8.32
N ARG A 188 0.25 22.61 -9.20
CA ARG A 188 0.47 23.16 -10.56
C ARG A 188 0.95 24.61 -10.50
N ARG A 189 0.34 25.46 -9.66
CA ARG A 189 0.78 26.84 -9.44
C ARG A 189 2.21 26.92 -8.89
N ARG A 190 2.59 26.00 -8.01
CA ARG A 190 3.93 25.94 -7.42
C ARG A 190 5.02 25.82 -8.48
N LYS A 191 4.77 25.00 -9.51
CA LYS A 191 5.67 24.84 -10.66
C LYS A 191 5.78 26.10 -11.53
N LEU A 192 4.74 26.94 -11.54
CA LEU A 192 4.69 28.16 -12.33
C LEU A 192 5.30 29.38 -11.62
N TYR A 193 5.46 29.35 -10.29
CA TYR A 193 6.01 30.48 -9.53
C TYR A 193 7.44 30.88 -9.93
N PRO A 194 8.39 29.97 -10.19
CA PRO A 194 9.73 30.34 -10.66
C PRO A 194 9.68 31.15 -11.96
N VAL A 195 8.97 30.62 -12.96
CA VAL A 195 8.78 31.26 -14.28
C VAL A 195 8.06 32.61 -14.14
N MET A 196 7.02 32.67 -13.30
CA MET A 196 6.31 33.91 -13.01
C MET A 196 7.22 34.98 -12.39
N LYS A 197 8.07 34.60 -11.43
CA LYS A 197 9.03 35.52 -10.77
C LYS A 197 10.08 36.02 -11.75
N GLU A 198 10.56 35.16 -12.63
CA GLU A 198 11.52 35.52 -13.68
C GLU A 198 10.90 36.48 -14.70
N ALA A 199 9.71 36.17 -15.23
CA ALA A 199 9.00 37.06 -16.16
C ALA A 199 8.70 38.43 -15.55
N LYS A 200 8.36 38.50 -14.25
CA LYS A 200 8.22 39.76 -13.51
C LYS A 200 9.53 40.53 -13.37
N ARG A 201 10.65 39.85 -13.08
CA ARG A 201 11.98 40.47 -13.03
C ARG A 201 12.37 41.08 -14.37
N ASN A 202 11.96 40.45 -15.46
CA ASN A 202 12.18 40.93 -16.83
C ASN A 202 11.15 42.00 -17.27
N GLY A 203 10.38 42.58 -16.35
CA GLY A 203 9.43 43.66 -16.64
C GLY A 203 8.19 43.24 -17.45
N LYS A 204 7.97 41.95 -17.67
CA LYS A 204 6.84 41.46 -18.47
C LYS A 204 5.51 41.59 -17.72
N ARG A 205 4.42 41.79 -18.46
CA ARG A 205 3.05 41.72 -17.90
C ARG A 205 2.69 40.26 -17.64
N VAL A 206 2.49 39.90 -16.37
CA VAL A 206 2.23 38.51 -15.95
C VAL A 206 0.94 38.41 -15.13
N SER A 207 0.11 37.42 -15.44
CA SER A 207 -1.09 37.07 -14.68
C SER A 207 -1.17 35.55 -14.45
N LEU A 208 -1.59 35.11 -13.27
CA LEU A 208 -1.77 33.68 -12.95
C LEU A 208 -3.24 33.43 -12.61
N ILE A 209 -4.00 32.93 -13.57
CA ILE A 209 -5.43 32.69 -13.45
C ILE A 209 -5.66 31.19 -13.23
N ARG A 210 -6.23 30.82 -12.08
CA ARG A 210 -6.37 29.42 -11.65
C ARG A 210 -5.00 28.72 -11.73
N ASP A 211 -4.80 27.76 -12.62
CA ASP A 211 -3.54 27.04 -12.84
C ASP A 211 -2.81 27.44 -14.13
N LYS A 212 -3.23 28.52 -14.81
CA LYS A 212 -2.64 28.97 -16.07
C LYS A 212 -1.87 30.28 -15.88
N LEU A 213 -0.59 30.25 -16.25
CA LEU A 213 0.25 31.44 -16.29
C LEU A 213 0.09 32.13 -17.65
N ILE A 214 -0.15 33.44 -17.64
CA ILE A 214 -0.28 34.29 -18.81
C ILE A 214 0.87 35.30 -18.78
N ILE A 215 1.70 35.32 -19.81
CA ILE A 215 2.83 36.24 -19.98
C ILE A 215 2.58 37.02 -21.26
N GLU A 216 2.53 38.36 -21.17
CA GLU A 216 2.30 39.25 -22.32
C GLU A 216 1.02 38.91 -23.11
N GLY A 217 -0.02 38.47 -22.39
CA GLY A 217 -1.31 38.08 -22.98
C GLY A 217 -1.35 36.66 -23.58
N LYS A 218 -0.22 35.93 -23.60
CA LYS A 218 -0.15 34.54 -24.10
C LYS A 218 -0.12 33.54 -22.95
N VAL A 219 -0.86 32.44 -23.09
CA VAL A 219 -0.83 31.33 -22.12
C VAL A 219 0.52 30.63 -22.20
N TYR A 220 1.20 30.54 -21.07
CA TYR A 220 2.45 29.82 -20.93
C TYR A 220 2.19 28.32 -20.94
N ASN A 221 2.69 27.63 -21.97
CA ASN A 221 2.66 26.18 -22.08
C ASN A 221 4.02 25.63 -21.65
N SER A 222 4.06 24.84 -20.58
CA SER A 222 5.28 24.21 -20.04
C SER A 222 5.88 23.11 -20.93
N LYS A 223 5.38 22.94 -22.17
CA LYS A 223 5.84 21.89 -23.09
C LYS A 223 7.24 22.17 -23.69
N ASN A 224 7.85 23.32 -23.41
CA ASN A 224 9.14 23.74 -23.96
C ASN A 224 10.23 23.97 -22.90
N ILE A 225 10.16 23.33 -21.73
CA ILE A 225 11.31 23.28 -20.82
C ILE A 225 11.82 21.84 -20.77
N THR A 226 12.98 21.65 -21.39
CA THR A 226 13.88 20.50 -21.32
C THR A 226 14.10 20.10 -19.86
N GLU A 227 14.27 18.79 -19.65
CA GLU A 227 14.24 18.06 -18.38
C GLU A 227 15.33 18.41 -17.34
N GLU A 228 15.91 19.61 -17.34
CA GLU A 228 16.96 20.01 -16.43
C GLU A 228 16.47 21.05 -15.42
N SER A 229 15.80 20.56 -14.38
CA SER A 229 15.83 21.07 -12.99
C SER A 229 14.73 20.39 -12.17
N GLN A 230 14.78 19.06 -12.11
CA GLN A 230 14.05 18.34 -11.08
C GLN A 230 14.83 18.50 -9.77
N ALA A 231 14.35 19.37 -8.88
CA ALA A 231 14.56 19.15 -7.45
C ALA A 231 14.05 17.74 -7.11
N PRO A 232 14.74 16.99 -6.23
CA PRO A 232 14.43 15.58 -6.01
C PRO A 232 12.95 15.41 -5.67
N PRO A 233 12.27 14.42 -6.27
CA PRO A 233 10.89 14.14 -5.93
C PRO A 233 10.86 13.84 -4.43
N LYS A 234 9.96 14.50 -3.70
CA LYS A 234 9.59 13.99 -2.38
C LYS A 234 9.08 12.57 -2.60
N GLU A 235 9.68 11.62 -1.86
CA GLU A 235 9.39 10.19 -1.87
C GLU A 235 7.91 9.93 -2.22
N LYS A 236 7.69 9.29 -3.37
CA LYS A 236 6.41 8.66 -3.65
C LYS A 236 6.16 7.64 -2.53
N ASN A 237 4.91 7.46 -2.13
CA ASN A 237 4.56 6.43 -1.15
C ASN A 237 4.83 5.03 -1.73
N ASP A 238 6.06 4.55 -1.57
CA ASP A 238 6.55 3.24 -2.03
C ASP A 238 5.62 2.11 -1.59
N THR A 239 4.93 2.25 -0.46
CA THR A 239 3.99 1.27 0.07
C THR A 239 2.76 1.06 -0.83
N VAL A 240 2.23 2.11 -1.45
CA VAL A 240 1.03 1.99 -2.31
C VAL A 240 1.39 1.30 -3.62
N ASP A 241 2.54 1.66 -4.19
CA ASP A 241 3.03 1.03 -5.41
C ASP A 241 3.46 -0.43 -5.12
N LEU A 242 4.09 -0.72 -3.98
CA LEU A 242 4.36 -2.08 -3.51
C LEU A 242 3.08 -2.92 -3.41
N CYS A 243 2.02 -2.38 -2.80
CA CYS A 243 0.74 -3.06 -2.68
C CYS A 243 0.14 -3.40 -4.06
N ARG A 244 0.26 -2.47 -5.04
CA ARG A 244 -0.19 -2.71 -6.42
C ARG A 244 0.54 -3.85 -7.11
N TYR A 245 1.85 -3.94 -6.93
CA TYR A 245 2.67 -4.97 -7.60
C TYR A 245 2.60 -6.33 -6.89
N THR A 246 2.36 -6.36 -5.58
CA THR A 246 2.36 -7.60 -4.79
C THR A 246 0.98 -8.21 -4.58
N GLY A 247 -0.10 -7.53 -5.00
CA GLY A 247 -1.47 -8.01 -4.76
C GLY A 247 -1.87 -7.95 -3.27
N VAL A 248 -1.19 -7.13 -2.48
CA VAL A 248 -1.51 -6.86 -1.07
C VAL A 248 -2.42 -5.64 -1.01
N TYR A 249 -3.45 -5.72 -0.18
CA TYR A 249 -4.50 -4.71 -0.04
C TYR A 249 -4.38 -3.96 1.27
N ILE A 250 -4.71 -2.67 1.23
CA ILE A 250 -4.72 -1.78 2.39
C ILE A 250 -6.15 -1.72 2.95
N VAL A 251 -6.33 -2.21 4.17
CA VAL A 251 -7.58 -2.19 4.93
C VAL A 251 -7.50 -1.09 5.99
N ASN A 252 -8.26 -0.01 5.82
CA ASN A 252 -8.18 1.18 6.69
C ASN A 252 -9.55 1.56 7.27
N GLY A 253 -10.41 0.58 7.54
CA GLY A 253 -11.77 0.80 8.05
C GLY A 253 -12.80 1.05 6.94
N ARG A 254 -12.43 0.75 5.69
CA ARG A 254 -13.26 0.88 4.48
C ARG A 254 -13.08 -0.36 3.63
N ILE A 255 -13.98 -1.32 3.76
CA ILE A 255 -14.02 -2.56 2.97
C ILE A 255 -15.33 -2.60 2.17
N GLY A 256 -15.25 -3.08 0.93
CA GLY A 256 -16.41 -3.26 0.04
C GLY A 256 -17.07 -1.95 -0.39
N ASP A 257 -18.40 -1.95 -0.50
CA ASP A 257 -19.20 -0.81 -0.98
C ASP A 257 -19.33 0.34 0.04
N ASN A 258 -18.75 0.19 1.23
CA ASN A 258 -18.84 1.17 2.31
C ASN A 258 -17.80 2.30 2.16
N ILE A 259 -17.94 3.08 1.07
CA ILE A 259 -17.02 4.16 0.66
C ILE A 259 -16.99 5.32 1.70
N ALA A 260 -17.95 5.35 2.63
CA ALA A 260 -18.11 6.38 3.66
C ALA A 260 -17.54 6.01 5.05
N GLY A 261 -16.65 5.02 5.16
CA GLY A 261 -16.10 4.62 6.45
C GLY A 261 -15.36 5.74 7.20
N LYS A 262 -15.35 5.64 8.54
CA LYS A 262 -14.73 6.61 9.47
C LYS A 262 -13.22 6.75 9.22
N LEU A 263 -12.65 7.87 9.64
CA LEU A 263 -11.21 8.16 9.49
C LEU A 263 -10.43 7.62 10.69
N THR A 264 -9.29 6.97 10.46
CA THR A 264 -8.45 6.39 11.52
C THR A 264 -7.66 7.44 12.30
N SER A 265 -7.50 8.65 11.78
CA SER A 265 -6.94 9.79 12.50
C SER A 265 -8.01 10.86 12.65
N LYS A 266 -8.14 11.43 13.86
CA LYS A 266 -9.15 12.41 14.31
C LYS A 266 -9.67 13.34 13.20
N HIS A 267 -10.63 12.84 12.43
CA HIS A 267 -11.28 13.48 11.28
C HIS A 267 -10.36 14.01 10.17
N ALA A 268 -9.12 13.51 10.07
CA ALA A 268 -8.09 14.07 9.20
C ALA A 268 -7.64 13.14 8.06
N ALA A 269 -7.41 11.85 8.35
CA ALA A 269 -6.82 10.92 7.38
C ALA A 269 -7.02 9.45 7.79
N THR A 270 -6.79 8.55 6.83
CA THR A 270 -6.71 7.09 7.00
C THR A 270 -5.24 6.66 7.05
N VAL A 271 -4.54 7.06 8.10
CA VAL A 271 -3.09 6.82 8.23
C VAL A 271 -2.80 5.42 8.78
N ASP A 272 -3.76 4.87 9.52
CA ASP A 272 -3.66 3.55 10.13
C ASP A 272 -4.36 2.55 9.23
N TYR A 273 -3.69 1.44 8.98
CA TYR A 273 -4.17 0.42 8.08
C TYR A 273 -3.62 -0.94 8.47
N PHE A 274 -4.34 -1.96 8.06
CA PHE A 274 -3.93 -3.35 8.06
C PHE A 274 -3.62 -3.76 6.63
N LEU A 275 -2.57 -4.56 6.43
CA LEU A 275 -2.24 -5.12 5.11
C LEU A 275 -2.79 -6.54 5.03
N ALA A 276 -3.57 -6.82 4.00
CA ALA A 276 -4.20 -8.11 3.80
C ALA A 276 -3.92 -8.64 2.39
N THR A 277 -3.62 -9.92 2.25
CA THR A 277 -3.63 -10.58 0.93
C THR A 277 -5.06 -10.78 0.45
N SER A 278 -5.24 -11.11 -0.83
CA SER A 278 -6.57 -11.40 -1.39
C SER A 278 -7.31 -12.50 -0.61
N ASP A 279 -6.62 -13.57 -0.22
CA ASP A 279 -7.21 -14.66 0.57
C ASP A 279 -7.69 -14.20 1.94
N LEU A 280 -6.93 -13.31 2.58
CA LEU A 280 -7.27 -12.79 3.90
C LEU A 280 -8.46 -11.83 3.84
N LEU A 281 -8.58 -11.04 2.78
CA LEU A 281 -9.74 -10.18 2.55
C LEU A 281 -11.05 -10.98 2.49
N ASN A 282 -11.03 -12.16 1.88
CA ASN A 282 -12.23 -13.01 1.74
C ASN A 282 -12.78 -13.52 3.08
N ILE A 283 -11.93 -13.56 4.12
CA ILE A 283 -12.33 -14.01 5.45
C ILE A 283 -12.51 -12.86 6.45
N ILE A 284 -12.28 -11.61 6.05
CA ILE A 284 -12.61 -10.45 6.90
C ILE A 284 -14.11 -10.21 6.84
N SER A 285 -14.76 -10.32 8.00
CA SER A 285 -16.21 -10.15 8.14
C SER A 285 -16.60 -8.75 8.63
N ASN A 286 -15.71 -8.09 9.38
CA ASN A 286 -15.91 -6.70 9.80
C ASN A 286 -14.61 -5.90 9.74
N SER A 287 -14.71 -4.61 9.42
CA SER A 287 -13.60 -3.66 9.45
C SER A 287 -14.14 -2.27 9.79
N ASP A 288 -14.07 -1.91 11.06
CA ASP A 288 -14.57 -0.65 11.60
C ASP A 288 -13.47 0.22 12.21
N VAL A 289 -13.71 1.52 12.23
CA VAL A 289 -12.91 2.46 13.01
C VAL A 289 -13.69 2.84 14.26
N LEU A 290 -13.17 2.45 15.42
CA LEU A 290 -13.77 2.75 16.71
C LEU A 290 -13.66 4.25 17.05
N TYR A 291 -14.43 4.68 18.03
CA TYR A 291 -14.39 6.07 18.48
C TYR A 291 -13.02 6.42 19.06
N PHE A 292 -12.59 7.65 18.78
CA PHE A 292 -11.39 8.21 19.37
C PHE A 292 -11.48 8.21 20.90
N SER A 293 -10.42 7.75 21.55
CA SER A 293 -10.30 7.76 23.01
C SER A 293 -8.91 8.25 23.41
N ASN A 294 -8.90 9.31 24.23
CA ASN A 294 -7.68 9.91 24.81
C ASN A 294 -6.87 8.93 25.68
N LEU A 295 -7.46 7.79 26.07
CA LEU A 295 -6.78 6.73 26.84
C LEU A 295 -5.84 5.89 25.96
N PHE A 296 -6.20 5.72 24.69
CA PHE A 296 -5.50 4.83 23.75
C PHE A 296 -4.59 5.58 22.79
N SER A 297 -4.97 6.80 22.39
CA SER A 297 -4.17 7.64 21.51
C SER A 297 -4.51 9.11 21.66
N ASP A 298 -3.58 9.99 21.30
CA ASP A 298 -3.75 11.43 21.21
C ASP A 298 -4.28 11.89 19.83
N ALA A 299 -4.20 11.03 18.81
CA ALA A 299 -4.57 11.37 17.44
C ALA A 299 -5.25 10.25 16.63
N HIS A 300 -5.13 8.99 17.06
CA HIS A 300 -5.56 7.83 16.28
C HIS A 300 -6.79 7.15 16.89
N CYS A 301 -7.74 6.79 16.04
CA CYS A 301 -8.88 5.96 16.32
C CYS A 301 -8.46 4.49 16.17
N PRO A 302 -8.80 3.60 17.11
CA PRO A 302 -8.53 2.18 16.97
C PRO A 302 -9.22 1.59 15.73
N LEU A 303 -8.53 0.71 15.02
CA LEU A 303 -9.10 -0.08 13.93
C LEU A 303 -9.51 -1.45 14.49
N ASP A 304 -10.77 -1.83 14.27
CA ASP A 304 -11.34 -3.10 14.67
C ASP A 304 -11.59 -3.95 13.42
N ILE A 305 -10.97 -5.12 13.36
CA ILE A 305 -11.08 -6.04 12.23
C ILE A 305 -11.47 -7.40 12.78
N THR A 306 -12.58 -7.95 12.27
CA THR A 306 -13.02 -9.30 12.59
C THR A 306 -12.71 -10.23 11.43
N ILE A 307 -12.07 -11.36 11.74
CA ILE A 307 -11.68 -12.39 10.77
C ILE A 307 -12.45 -13.65 11.11
N ASN A 308 -13.27 -14.13 10.17
CA ASN A 308 -14.01 -15.37 10.31
C ASN A 308 -13.16 -16.53 9.78
N ILE A 309 -12.51 -17.24 10.70
CA ILE A 309 -11.78 -18.45 10.36
C ILE A 309 -12.78 -19.61 10.45
N ASN A 310 -13.25 -20.09 9.30
CA ASN A 310 -13.91 -21.40 9.26
C ASN A 310 -12.84 -22.46 9.48
N THR A 311 -12.72 -22.94 10.72
CA THR A 311 -11.96 -24.15 11.03
C THR A 311 -12.72 -25.36 10.52
N THR A 312 -12.79 -25.54 9.20
CA THR A 312 -12.75 -26.91 8.67
C THR A 312 -11.38 -27.43 9.05
N THR A 313 -11.33 -28.25 10.11
CA THR A 313 -10.15 -29.01 10.51
C THR A 313 -9.72 -29.85 9.31
N CYS A 314 -8.82 -29.31 8.50
CA CYS A 314 -8.01 -30.12 7.61
C CYS A 314 -7.15 -30.99 8.52
N THR A 315 -7.55 -32.24 8.69
CA THR A 315 -6.70 -33.33 9.21
C THR A 315 -5.65 -33.72 8.17
N CYS A 316 -5.02 -32.73 7.52
CA CYS A 316 -3.75 -32.97 6.86
C CYS A 316 -2.67 -32.71 7.91
N ASN A 317 -1.86 -33.72 8.19
CA ASN A 317 -0.72 -33.66 9.10
C ASN A 317 0.37 -32.62 8.69
N ALA A 318 0.08 -31.74 7.73
CA ALA A 318 0.91 -30.62 7.30
C ALA A 318 0.58 -29.30 8.03
N CYS A 319 -0.51 -29.24 8.80
CA CYS A 319 -0.96 -28.03 9.50
C CYS A 319 -0.97 -28.23 11.02
N ASN A 320 0.14 -28.69 11.60
CA ASN A 320 0.33 -28.47 13.04
C ASN A 320 0.47 -26.96 13.28
N PRO A 321 -0.32 -26.35 14.18
CA PRO A 321 -0.04 -25.00 14.64
C PRO A 321 1.39 -25.02 15.17
N ARG A 322 2.27 -24.17 14.59
CA ARG A 322 3.71 -24.11 14.86
C ARG A 322 4.00 -24.10 16.37
N THR A 323 4.09 -25.27 16.97
CA THR A 323 4.87 -25.54 18.16
C THR A 323 6.31 -25.66 17.68
N ASP A 324 7.20 -24.86 18.28
CA ASP A 324 8.61 -24.70 17.96
C ASP A 324 8.96 -23.78 16.78
N ILE A 325 8.67 -22.49 16.92
CA ILE A 325 9.59 -21.48 16.38
C ILE A 325 10.82 -21.49 17.30
N GLN A 326 11.77 -22.38 16.99
CA GLN A 326 13.17 -22.19 17.42
C GLN A 326 13.55 -20.74 17.07
N PRO A 327 14.19 -19.98 17.98
CA PRO A 327 14.56 -18.59 17.70
C PRO A 327 15.46 -18.55 16.48
N LYS A 328 14.92 -18.07 15.36
CA LYS A 328 15.72 -17.88 14.15
C LYS A 328 16.81 -16.86 14.46
N GLU A 329 18.05 -17.23 14.18
CA GLU A 329 19.20 -16.35 14.22
C GLU A 329 18.88 -15.07 13.44
N GLN A 330 19.05 -13.91 14.08
CA GLN A 330 18.77 -12.63 13.44
C GLN A 330 20.07 -12.01 12.95
N ILE A 331 20.06 -11.57 11.70
CA ILE A 331 21.19 -10.88 11.08
C ILE A 331 21.19 -9.42 11.58
N LYS A 332 22.38 -8.86 11.82
CA LYS A 332 22.48 -7.44 12.19
C LYS A 332 22.09 -6.54 11.01
N LYS A 333 21.58 -5.34 11.33
CA LYS A 333 21.11 -4.38 10.32
C LYS A 333 22.22 -3.97 9.35
N TRP A 334 21.83 -3.72 8.11
CA TRP A 334 22.67 -3.19 7.04
C TRP A 334 23.51 -1.99 7.50
N ASN A 335 24.78 -1.98 7.13
CA ASN A 335 25.71 -0.87 7.35
C ASN A 335 26.40 -0.51 6.03
N LEU A 336 26.12 0.70 5.54
CA LEU A 336 26.66 1.21 4.28
C LEU A 336 28.19 1.20 4.22
N ALA A 337 28.87 1.37 5.35
CA ALA A 337 30.34 1.36 5.40
C ALA A 337 30.97 -0.03 5.14
N LYS A 338 30.17 -1.08 5.11
CA LYS A 338 30.59 -2.48 4.86
C LYS A 338 30.04 -3.02 3.53
N ALA A 339 29.61 -2.13 2.63
CA ALA A 339 29.02 -2.53 1.35
C ALA A 339 30.04 -3.26 0.45
N ASP A 340 31.30 -2.84 0.44
CA ASP A 340 32.33 -3.50 -0.37
C ASP A 340 32.65 -4.89 0.19
N GLU A 341 32.79 -5.02 1.51
CA GLU A 341 32.95 -6.30 2.21
C GLU A 341 31.77 -7.24 1.93
N PHE A 342 30.54 -6.74 1.83
CA PHE A 342 29.37 -7.53 1.46
C PHE A 342 29.46 -8.10 0.05
N ASN A 343 29.88 -7.28 -0.92
CA ASN A 343 30.01 -7.70 -2.31
C ASN A 343 31.10 -8.76 -2.49
N GLU A 344 32.17 -8.72 -1.70
CA GLU A 344 33.24 -9.75 -1.71
C GLU A 344 32.76 -11.13 -1.23
N TYR A 345 31.73 -11.19 -0.38
CA TYR A 345 31.15 -12.45 0.13
C TYR A 345 29.98 -12.98 -0.69
N LEU A 346 29.61 -12.33 -1.80
CA LEU A 346 28.65 -12.89 -2.75
C LEU A 346 29.31 -14.04 -3.51
N ASP A 347 28.78 -15.25 -3.33
CA ASP A 347 29.28 -16.47 -3.95
C ASP A 347 28.97 -16.49 -5.46
N LEU A 348 29.87 -15.91 -6.26
CA LEU A 348 29.75 -15.79 -7.71
C LEU A 348 29.64 -17.16 -8.40
N ALA A 349 30.27 -18.20 -7.87
CA ALA A 349 30.20 -19.55 -8.43
C ALA A 349 28.80 -20.17 -8.25
N LYS A 350 28.13 -19.91 -7.12
CA LYS A 350 26.73 -20.30 -6.95
C LYS A 350 25.78 -19.49 -7.82
N ILE A 351 26.06 -18.20 -8.04
CA ILE A 351 25.29 -17.38 -8.97
C ILE A 351 25.37 -17.98 -10.38
N GLU A 352 26.56 -18.33 -10.84
CA GLU A 352 26.79 -18.99 -12.13
C GLU A 352 26.10 -20.36 -12.21
N THR A 353 26.08 -21.12 -11.11
CA THR A 353 25.35 -22.40 -11.06
C THR A 353 23.84 -22.20 -11.19
N ILE A 354 23.28 -21.18 -10.54
CA ILE A 354 21.85 -20.83 -10.65
C ILE A 354 21.52 -20.38 -12.06
N ASP A 355 22.38 -19.55 -12.67
CA ASP A 355 22.20 -19.04 -14.03
C ASP A 355 22.16 -20.19 -15.06
N ASN A 356 23.12 -21.10 -14.99
CA ASN A 356 23.13 -22.31 -15.80
C ASN A 356 21.90 -23.22 -15.56
N THR A 357 21.42 -23.28 -14.31
CA THR A 357 20.21 -24.06 -13.99
C THR A 357 18.97 -23.42 -14.59
N LEU A 358 18.89 -22.09 -14.62
CA LEU A 358 17.80 -21.34 -15.25
C LEU A 358 17.81 -21.50 -16.78
N ASP A 359 18.99 -21.47 -17.41
CA ASP A 359 19.12 -21.67 -18.86
C ASP A 359 18.73 -23.08 -19.34
N LEU A 360 18.86 -24.08 -18.46
CA LEU A 360 18.46 -25.47 -18.74
C LEU A 360 16.97 -25.74 -18.53
N LEU A 361 16.22 -24.81 -17.92
CA LEU A 361 14.78 -24.94 -17.74
C LEU A 361 14.04 -24.45 -18.99
N THR A 362 13.67 -25.38 -19.88
CA THR A 362 12.75 -25.10 -21.00
C THR A 362 11.30 -25.02 -20.51
N ASP A 363 10.42 -24.37 -21.29
CA ASP A 363 9.02 -24.03 -20.93
C ASP A 363 8.20 -25.23 -20.39
N ASP A 364 8.52 -26.46 -20.77
CA ASP A 364 7.81 -27.69 -20.34
C ASP A 364 8.27 -28.26 -18.98
N HIS A 365 9.31 -27.70 -18.36
CA HIS A 365 9.92 -28.22 -17.11
C HIS A 365 9.88 -27.23 -15.93
N VAL A 366 9.26 -26.07 -16.10
CA VAL A 366 9.05 -25.11 -15.03
C VAL A 366 7.93 -25.58 -14.11
N ASN A 367 8.27 -25.99 -12.89
CA ASN A 367 7.30 -26.31 -11.84
C ASN A 367 7.57 -25.55 -10.54
N LEU A 368 6.59 -25.55 -9.63
CA LEU A 368 6.65 -24.82 -8.36
C LEU A 368 7.86 -25.21 -7.48
N ASN A 369 8.32 -26.46 -7.54
CA ASN A 369 9.47 -26.90 -6.76
C ASN A 369 10.77 -26.31 -7.30
N ASN A 370 10.95 -26.29 -8.62
CA ASN A 370 12.09 -25.63 -9.25
C ASN A 370 12.12 -24.14 -8.90
N ILE A 371 10.97 -23.44 -8.99
CA ILE A 371 10.86 -22.03 -8.61
C ILE A 371 11.22 -21.81 -7.13
N ASN A 372 10.65 -22.60 -6.22
CA ASN A 372 10.91 -22.46 -4.79
C ASN A 372 12.38 -22.74 -4.43
N ASN A 373 13.00 -23.73 -5.07
CA ASN A 373 14.41 -24.07 -4.86
C ASN A 373 15.31 -22.95 -5.37
N THR A 374 15.08 -22.45 -6.59
CA THR A 374 15.86 -21.33 -7.13
C THR A 374 15.74 -20.08 -6.27
N VAL A 375 14.52 -19.72 -5.83
CA VAL A 375 14.31 -18.57 -4.93
C VAL A 375 15.03 -18.77 -3.60
N LYS A 376 15.03 -19.98 -3.07
CA LYS A 376 15.75 -20.32 -1.84
C LYS A 376 17.26 -20.19 -2.04
N ASP A 377 17.81 -20.70 -3.13
CA ASP A 377 19.24 -20.66 -3.42
C ASP A 377 19.74 -19.22 -3.59
N ILE A 378 18.96 -18.37 -4.29
CA ILE A 378 19.20 -16.93 -4.36
C ILE A 378 19.18 -16.30 -2.97
N GLY A 379 18.15 -16.61 -2.17
CA GLY A 379 18.03 -16.13 -0.80
C GLY A 379 19.21 -16.53 0.09
N ASP A 380 19.67 -17.77 -0.04
CA ASP A 380 20.80 -18.31 0.73
C ASP A 380 22.12 -17.62 0.37
N ILE A 381 22.32 -17.19 -0.88
CA ILE A 381 23.49 -16.38 -1.27
C ILE A 381 23.53 -15.08 -0.48
N PHE A 382 22.42 -14.33 -0.48
CA PHE A 382 22.33 -13.07 0.26
C PHE A 382 22.45 -13.28 1.77
N VAL A 383 21.72 -14.25 2.33
CA VAL A 383 21.74 -14.55 3.77
C VAL A 383 23.14 -14.94 4.25
N ASN A 384 23.88 -15.71 3.46
CA ASN A 384 25.25 -16.11 3.83
C ASN A 384 26.21 -14.92 3.76
N ALA A 385 26.15 -14.11 2.70
CA ALA A 385 26.94 -12.89 2.58
C ALA A 385 26.64 -11.94 3.75
N GLU A 386 25.36 -11.73 4.07
CA GLU A 386 24.93 -10.87 5.17
C GLU A 386 25.43 -11.38 6.54
N LYS A 387 25.38 -12.70 6.77
CA LYS A 387 25.90 -13.32 7.99
C LYS A 387 27.41 -13.12 8.14
N HIS A 388 28.16 -13.24 7.05
CA HIS A 388 29.60 -13.00 7.06
C HIS A 388 29.93 -11.53 7.34
N THR A 389 29.26 -10.60 6.65
CA THR A 389 29.59 -9.17 6.72
C THR A 389 29.09 -8.48 8.00
N PHE A 390 27.87 -8.79 8.44
CA PHE A 390 27.22 -8.09 9.56
C PHE A 390 27.21 -8.92 10.85
N GLY A 391 27.35 -10.24 10.73
CA GLY A 391 27.23 -11.18 11.83
C GLY A 391 25.78 -11.43 12.24
N ALA A 392 25.53 -12.61 12.80
CA ALA A 392 24.24 -12.97 13.36
C ALA A 392 24.23 -12.84 14.89
N TYR A 393 23.04 -12.70 15.47
CA TYR A 393 22.84 -12.75 16.92
C TYR A 393 21.62 -13.62 17.25
N ASN A 394 21.74 -14.36 18.35
CA ASN A 394 20.61 -15.09 18.90
C ASN A 394 20.01 -14.29 20.07
N PRO A 395 18.76 -13.79 19.96
CA PRO A 395 18.14 -13.00 21.01
C PRO A 395 17.96 -13.76 22.33
N GLN A 396 18.01 -15.10 22.34
CA GLN A 396 17.93 -15.90 23.57
C GLN A 396 19.29 -16.16 24.24
N LYS A 397 20.40 -16.03 23.52
CA LYS A 397 21.77 -16.19 24.05
C LYS A 397 22.48 -14.87 24.34
N SER A 398 21.79 -13.72 24.25
CA SER A 398 22.34 -12.51 24.87
C SER A 398 22.34 -12.77 26.37
N ASP A 399 23.50 -13.19 26.87
CA ASP A 399 23.76 -13.43 28.28
C ASP A 399 23.07 -12.36 29.12
N LYS A 400 22.58 -12.82 30.27
CA LYS A 400 22.35 -12.02 31.46
C LYS A 400 23.60 -11.16 31.70
N ARG A 401 23.74 -10.05 30.97
CA ARG A 401 24.57 -8.94 31.39
C ARG A 401 23.86 -8.44 32.63
N THR A 402 24.37 -8.92 33.77
CA THR A 402 24.58 -8.11 34.96
C THR A 402 24.43 -6.66 34.58
N TYR A 403 23.40 -6.06 35.14
CA TYR A 403 23.10 -4.65 35.03
C TYR A 403 24.26 -3.89 35.66
N ASN A 404 25.39 -3.81 34.96
CA ASN A 404 26.55 -3.04 35.36
C ASN A 404 26.10 -1.58 35.26
N ALA A 405 25.96 -0.99 36.44
CA ALA A 405 25.51 0.36 36.72
C ALA A 405 26.44 1.46 36.18
N GLN A 406 27.12 1.24 35.05
CA GLN A 406 28.16 2.13 34.53
C GLN A 406 28.08 2.37 33.01
N LYS A 407 26.91 2.26 32.38
CA LYS A 407 26.70 2.85 31.04
C LYS A 407 25.95 4.17 31.19
N GLY A 408 26.69 5.24 30.92
CA GLY A 408 26.36 6.63 31.20
C GLY A 408 24.91 7.00 30.91
N LYS A 409 24.34 7.77 31.84
CA LYS A 409 23.15 8.58 31.65
C LYS A 409 23.36 9.42 30.37
N SER A 410 22.88 8.94 29.22
CA SER A 410 22.57 9.87 28.14
C SER A 410 21.42 10.71 28.67
N ASN A 411 21.75 11.92 29.10
CA ASN A 411 20.81 12.91 29.55
C ASN A 411 20.01 13.34 28.32
N LYS A 412 19.04 12.52 27.90
CA LYS A 412 18.08 12.90 26.86
C LYS A 412 17.31 14.09 27.43
N SER A 413 17.69 15.29 27.01
CA SER A 413 17.10 16.56 27.48
C SER A 413 15.57 16.60 27.33
N TRP A 414 15.04 15.88 26.34
CA TRP A 414 13.60 15.78 26.07
C TRP A 414 12.87 14.70 26.87
N PHE A 415 13.58 13.82 27.60
CA PHE A 415 12.98 12.73 28.37
C PHE A 415 13.43 12.79 29.83
N ASP A 416 12.99 13.85 30.48
CA ASP A 416 13.28 14.20 31.86
C ASP A 416 12.54 13.30 32.88
N ASN A 417 12.67 13.66 34.14
CA ASN A 417 12.02 12.95 35.24
C ASN A 417 10.49 13.10 35.17
N GLU A 418 9.98 14.22 34.67
CA GLU A 418 8.56 14.48 34.51
C GLU A 418 7.94 13.54 33.46
N CYS A 419 8.60 13.40 32.30
CA CYS A 419 8.23 12.42 31.27
C CYS A 419 8.22 10.98 31.81
N ARG A 420 9.18 10.61 32.66
CA ARG A 420 9.20 9.29 33.31
C ARG A 420 8.03 9.09 34.26
N GLN A 421 7.69 10.09 35.07
CA GLN A 421 6.58 10.00 36.01
C GLN A 421 5.24 9.96 35.28
N LYS A 422 5.05 10.79 34.25
CA LYS A 422 3.86 10.76 33.38
C LYS A 422 3.69 9.38 32.72
N ARG A 423 4.76 8.81 32.15
CA ARG A 423 4.72 7.47 31.55
C ARG A 423 4.39 6.37 32.56
N LYS A 424 4.91 6.45 33.79
CA LYS A 424 4.55 5.51 34.87
C LYS A 424 3.08 5.64 35.26
N LYS A 425 2.57 6.88 35.39
CA LYS A 425 1.16 7.17 35.70
C LYS A 425 0.24 6.63 34.62
N THR A 426 0.50 6.91 33.33
CA THR A 426 -0.28 6.38 32.21
C THR A 426 -0.34 4.84 32.21
N ARG A 427 0.80 4.17 32.43
CA ARG A 427 0.83 2.70 32.52
C ARG A 427 0.03 2.16 33.71
N ARG A 428 0.05 2.83 34.86
CA ARG A 428 -0.78 2.47 36.01
C ARG A 428 -2.27 2.66 35.71
N THR A 429 -2.64 3.78 35.13
CA THR A 429 -4.03 4.08 34.74
C THR A 429 -4.54 3.11 33.69
N GLN A 430 -3.73 2.76 32.67
CA GLN A 430 -4.10 1.75 31.67
C GLN A 430 -4.29 0.35 32.27
N ARG A 431 -3.49 -0.03 33.27
CA ARG A 431 -3.67 -1.30 34.00
C ARG A 431 -4.96 -1.30 34.81
N LEU A 432 -5.27 -0.21 35.50
CA LEU A 432 -6.52 -0.07 36.26
C LEU A 432 -7.73 -0.06 35.33
N TYR A 433 -7.68 0.68 34.23
CA TYR A 433 -8.75 0.70 33.23
C TYR A 433 -9.04 -0.69 32.65
N ARG A 434 -8.00 -1.46 32.29
CA ARG A 434 -8.16 -2.86 31.85
C ARG A 434 -8.74 -3.78 32.93
N LEU A 435 -8.56 -3.46 34.21
CA LEU A 435 -9.16 -4.20 35.33
C LEU A 435 -10.63 -3.83 35.56
N PHE A 436 -11.03 -2.58 35.28
CA PHE A 436 -12.39 -2.07 35.54
C PHE A 436 -13.33 -2.17 34.33
N GLU A 437 -12.81 -2.25 33.10
CA GLU A 437 -13.62 -2.20 31.88
C GLU A 437 -13.69 -3.53 31.13
N MET A 438 -13.39 -4.66 31.80
CA MET A 438 -13.86 -5.95 31.30
C MET A 438 -15.34 -6.11 31.68
N PRO A 439 -16.31 -5.97 30.74
CA PRO A 439 -17.54 -6.72 30.91
C PRO A 439 -17.18 -8.20 30.99
N LEU A 440 -17.96 -8.97 31.75
CA LEU A 440 -17.96 -10.43 31.84
C LEU A 440 -18.18 -11.08 30.45
N VAL A 441 -17.23 -10.92 29.52
CA VAL A 441 -17.23 -11.52 28.19
C VAL A 441 -15.85 -12.13 27.96
N CYS A 442 -15.53 -13.08 28.84
CA CYS A 442 -14.59 -14.15 28.52
C CYS A 442 -14.91 -15.33 29.45
N LEU A 443 -16.14 -15.85 29.33
CA LEU A 443 -16.53 -17.18 29.84
C LEU A 443 -17.87 -17.60 29.21
N GLN A 444 -17.85 -17.74 27.88
CA GLN A 444 -18.68 -18.74 27.20
C GLN A 444 -17.76 -19.57 26.29
N LEU A 445 -16.80 -20.25 26.92
CA LEU A 445 -16.51 -21.62 26.51
C LEU A 445 -17.37 -22.50 27.41
N ASN A 446 -18.53 -22.87 26.90
CA ASN A 446 -19.43 -23.88 27.44
C ASN A 446 -20.17 -24.41 26.22
N THR A 447 -20.11 -25.68 25.83
CA THR A 447 -19.68 -26.95 26.45
C THR A 447 -19.52 -27.96 25.29
N VAL A 448 -18.74 -29.04 25.32
CA VAL A 448 -18.72 -30.20 26.23
C VAL A 448 -17.33 -30.84 26.02
N SER A 449 -16.48 -31.08 27.04
CA SER A 449 -16.55 -32.27 27.90
C SER A 449 -15.55 -32.18 29.07
N ASN A 450 -16.04 -32.49 30.28
CA ASN A 450 -15.36 -33.07 31.45
C ASN A 450 -13.84 -32.82 31.63
N CYS A 451 -13.48 -32.02 32.64
CA CYS A 451 -12.55 -32.46 33.69
C CYS A 451 -12.55 -31.48 34.88
N ASP A 452 -12.92 -32.00 36.04
CA ASP A 452 -12.71 -31.41 37.35
C ASP A 452 -11.21 -31.27 37.64
N CYS A 453 -10.72 -30.05 37.92
CA CYS A 453 -9.80 -29.79 39.03
C CYS A 453 -9.32 -28.32 39.11
N ALA A 454 -9.42 -27.78 40.34
CA ALA A 454 -8.51 -26.81 40.95
C ALA A 454 -8.62 -25.30 40.60
N THR A 455 -9.63 -24.66 41.21
CA THR A 455 -9.44 -23.35 41.86
C THR A 455 -8.48 -23.49 43.04
N LYS A 456 -7.20 -23.16 42.86
CA LYS A 456 -6.28 -22.80 43.95
C LYS A 456 -5.04 -22.09 43.40
N GLY A 457 -4.86 -20.84 43.85
CA GLY A 457 -3.58 -20.13 43.79
C GLY A 457 -3.51 -19.04 42.72
N LEU A 458 -3.88 -17.81 43.09
CA LEU A 458 -3.08 -16.60 42.80
C LEU A 458 -3.67 -15.39 43.58
N PHE A 459 -3.79 -15.53 44.90
CA PHE A 459 -3.85 -14.40 45.82
C PHE A 459 -2.62 -14.49 46.71
N ASP A 460 -1.60 -13.72 46.36
CA ASP A 460 -0.64 -13.15 47.32
C ASP A 460 0.22 -12.15 46.55
N TYR A 461 0.10 -10.86 46.86
CA TYR A 461 1.23 -10.01 47.23
C TYR A 461 0.76 -8.59 47.65
N ASP A 462 0.77 -8.43 48.98
CA ASP A 462 1.33 -7.33 49.79
C ASP A 462 0.65 -5.95 49.84
N SER A 463 -0.04 -5.74 50.96
CA SER A 463 -0.81 -4.58 51.41
C SER A 463 0.02 -3.48 52.12
N SER A 464 1.33 -3.41 51.91
CA SER A 464 2.21 -2.52 52.69
C SER A 464 2.55 -1.15 52.06
N PHE A 465 2.03 -0.79 50.89
CA PHE A 465 2.40 0.48 50.22
C PHE A 465 1.47 1.68 50.48
N TRP A 466 0.40 1.52 51.27
CA TRP A 466 -0.63 2.56 51.53
C TRP A 466 -0.50 3.26 52.90
N LYS A 467 0.71 3.56 53.35
CA LYS A 467 0.92 4.51 54.46
C LYS A 467 2.11 5.43 54.19
N ARG A 468 1.86 6.50 53.45
CA ARG A 468 2.40 7.87 53.67
C ARG A 468 2.15 8.75 52.45
N SER A 469 1.26 9.72 52.64
CA SER A 469 1.30 11.10 52.12
C SER A 469 -0.12 11.57 51.80
N SER A 470 -0.91 11.69 52.86
CA SER A 470 -1.84 12.80 53.03
C SER A 470 -1.11 14.12 52.74
N ASN A 471 -1.51 14.79 51.65
CA ASN A 471 -1.46 16.24 51.40
C ASN A 471 -1.44 16.47 49.89
N LEU A 472 -2.62 16.74 49.33
CA LEU A 472 -2.87 17.77 48.32
C LEU A 472 -4.38 17.78 48.05
N ASP A 473 -5.01 18.84 48.55
CA ASP A 473 -6.38 19.22 48.32
C ASP A 473 -6.65 19.40 46.81
N GLU A 474 -7.64 18.68 46.28
CA GLU A 474 -8.65 19.20 45.35
C GLU A 474 -9.62 18.07 44.94
N PRO A 475 -10.94 18.34 44.85
CA PRO A 475 -11.96 17.31 44.68
C PRO A 475 -12.02 16.80 43.24
N ILE A 476 -11.91 15.47 43.07
CA ILE A 476 -12.33 14.78 41.85
C ILE A 476 -13.86 14.84 41.83
N VAL A 477 -14.40 15.85 41.14
CA VAL A 477 -15.82 15.93 40.84
C VAL A 477 -16.15 14.81 39.86
N CYS A 478 -16.83 13.79 40.39
CA CYS A 478 -17.64 12.86 39.61
C CYS A 478 -18.68 13.65 38.81
N ALA A 479 -18.67 13.52 37.49
CA ALA A 479 -19.82 13.86 36.67
C ALA A 479 -20.51 12.55 36.27
N GLU A 480 -21.66 12.32 36.90
CA GLU A 480 -22.69 11.35 36.51
C GLU A 480 -23.01 11.48 35.01
N LEU A 481 -22.88 10.39 34.26
CA LEU A 481 -23.69 10.17 33.06
C LEU A 481 -24.83 9.26 33.49
N ARG A 482 -25.98 9.87 33.77
CA ARG A 482 -27.27 9.16 33.85
C ARG A 482 -27.66 8.72 32.43
N LEU A 483 -28.24 7.51 32.43
CA LEU A 483 -28.63 6.64 31.32
C LEU A 483 -29.22 7.31 30.09
#